data_AF-A0A969C5L8-F1
#
_entry.id   AF-A0A969C5L8-F1
#
_cell.length_a   1.000
_cell.length_b   1.000
_cell.length_c   1.000
_cell.angle_alpha   90.00
_cell.angle_beta   90.00
_cell.angle_gamma   90.00
#
_symmetry.space_group_name_H-M   'P 1'
#
loop_
_entity.id
_entity.type
_entity.pdbx_description
1 polymer ?
#
loop_
_entity_poly.entity_id
_entity_poly.type
_entity_poly.pdbx_seq_one_letter_code
_entity_poly.pdbx_strand_id
1 'polypeptide(L)'
;MPLKDDTAPLGDVMVRLGTDDRVSIAIADLIDRTQRTLDEATRARLAKLDAPGGFAAIEAISATGVPVRFDSGLQELRITPDVDQRQTDDISVAPAISRRRVRRCRGRRSGRAISTSSPG
;
A
#
# COMPACT_ATOMS: atom_id res chain seq x y z
N MET A 1 -1.16 10.62 19.99
CA MET A 1 -0.81 9.27 20.48
C MET A 1 -0.32 8.50 19.28
N PRO A 2 0.88 7.90 19.34
CA PRO A 2 1.49 7.23 18.20
C PRO A 2 0.65 6.04 17.73
N LEU A 3 0.42 5.98 16.42
CA LEU A 3 -0.23 4.92 15.68
C LEU A 3 0.81 4.14 14.87
N LYS A 4 0.77 2.80 14.93
CA LYS A 4 1.65 1.92 14.18
C LYS A 4 0.86 0.83 13.44
N ASP A 5 1.34 0.47 12.26
CA ASP A 5 1.00 -0.79 11.57
C ASP A 5 2.12 -1.78 11.84
N ASP A 6 1.87 -2.71 12.75
CA ASP A 6 2.89 -3.62 13.31
C ASP A 6 4.14 -2.87 13.81
N THR A 7 5.19 -2.77 13.00
CA THR A 7 6.45 -2.06 13.31
C THR A 7 6.58 -0.70 12.62
N ALA A 8 5.74 -0.39 11.63
CA ALA A 8 5.81 0.83 10.85
C ALA A 8 5.03 1.99 11.53
N PRO A 9 5.68 3.14 11.80
CA PRO A 9 4.98 4.29 12.34
C PRO A 9 4.08 4.95 11.28
N LEU A 10 2.81 5.15 11.63
CA LEU A 10 1.81 5.84 10.79
C LEU A 10 1.61 7.31 11.20
N GLY A 11 2.17 7.71 12.35
CA GLY A 11 2.10 9.07 12.89
C GLY A 11 1.25 9.14 14.15
N ASP A 12 0.78 10.34 14.50
CA ASP A 12 -0.05 10.57 15.67
C ASP A 12 -1.53 10.69 15.31
N VAL A 13 -2.37 10.12 16.17
CA VAL A 13 -3.83 10.29 16.17
C VAL A 13 -4.32 10.91 17.47
N MET A 14 -5.42 11.67 17.37
CA MET A 14 -6.14 12.15 18.54
C MET A 14 -6.92 11.01 19.20
N VAL A 15 -6.78 10.92 20.51
CA VAL A 15 -7.49 9.95 21.35
C VAL A 15 -8.12 10.63 22.55
N ARG A 16 -9.25 10.08 22.97
CA ARG A 16 -9.96 10.49 24.17
C ARG A 16 -10.05 9.29 25.12
N LEU A 17 -9.60 9.49 26.34
CA LEU A 17 -9.79 8.54 27.44
C LEU A 17 -11.10 8.89 28.13
N GLY A 18 -12.01 7.93 28.20
CA GLY A 18 -13.23 8.02 28.99
C GLY A 18 -12.92 7.78 30.48
N THR A 19 -13.90 8.07 31.33
CA THR A 19 -13.84 7.76 32.77
C THR A 19 -13.85 6.27 33.07
N ASP A 20 -14.30 5.47 32.11
CA ASP A 20 -14.46 4.01 32.23
C ASP A 20 -13.28 3.27 31.60
N ASP A 21 -12.11 3.92 31.52
CA ASP A 21 -10.90 3.45 30.82
C ASP A 21 -11.10 3.11 29.32
N ARG A 22 -12.22 3.51 28.75
CA ARG A 22 -12.50 3.34 27.32
C ARG A 22 -11.71 4.33 26.50
N VAL A 23 -10.98 3.83 25.51
CA VAL A 23 -10.24 4.65 24.56
C VAL A 23 -11.10 4.86 23.32
N SER A 24 -11.29 6.14 22.97
CA SER A 24 -11.93 6.53 21.72
C SER A 24 -10.93 7.23 20.81
N ILE A 25 -10.99 6.96 19.51
CA ILE A 25 -10.06 7.48 18.49
C ILE A 25 -10.83 8.41 17.55
N ALA A 26 -10.23 9.53 17.17
CA ALA A 26 -10.78 10.38 16.12
C ALA A 26 -10.79 9.63 14.78
N ILE A 27 -11.98 9.39 14.22
CA ILE A 27 -12.13 8.60 12.98
C ILE A 27 -11.47 9.29 11.79
N ALA A 28 -11.56 10.61 11.70
CA ALA A 28 -10.95 11.39 10.62
C ALA A 28 -9.42 11.22 10.60
N ASP A 29 -8.77 11.36 11.76
CA ASP A 29 -7.33 11.16 11.91
C ASP A 29 -6.93 9.73 11.57
N LEU A 30 -7.69 8.75 12.08
CA LEU A 30 -7.41 7.33 11.79
C LEU A 30 -7.46 7.06 10.29
N ILE A 31 -8.48 7.54 9.59
CA ILE A 31 -8.61 7.38 8.13
C ILE A 31 -7.44 8.06 7.42
N ASP A 32 -7.08 9.29 7.80
CA ASP A 32 -5.98 10.04 7.18
C ASP A 32 -4.63 9.33 7.34
N ARG A 33 -4.32 8.84 8.55
CA ARG A 33 -3.06 8.12 8.82
C ARG A 33 -3.00 6.75 8.15
N THR A 34 -4.14 6.14 7.86
CA THR A 34 -4.21 4.79 7.28
C THR A 34 -4.46 4.77 5.77
N GLN A 35 -4.48 5.92 5.10
CA GLN A 35 -4.71 6.02 3.64
C GLN A 35 -3.79 5.14 2.79
N ARG A 36 -2.55 4.92 3.23
CA ARG A 36 -1.55 4.12 2.50
C ARG A 36 -1.53 2.65 2.90
N THR A 37 -2.23 2.30 3.97
CA THR A 37 -2.18 0.96 4.56
C THR A 37 -3.46 0.20 4.31
N LEU A 38 -4.61 0.84 4.57
CA LEU A 38 -5.93 0.25 4.39
C LEU A 38 -6.44 0.52 2.98
N ASP A 39 -7.19 -0.41 2.40
CA ASP A 39 -7.89 -0.23 1.14
C ASP A 39 -9.06 0.78 1.26
N GLU A 40 -9.60 1.21 0.11
CA GLU A 40 -10.69 2.18 0.07
C GLU A 40 -11.98 1.63 0.71
N ALA A 41 -12.28 0.35 0.50
CA ALA A 41 -13.49 -0.28 1.03
C ALA A 41 -13.48 -0.31 2.57
N THR A 42 -12.34 -0.57 3.19
CA THR A 42 -12.19 -0.55 4.65
C THR A 42 -12.27 0.87 5.20
N ARG A 43 -11.63 1.85 4.54
CA ARG A 43 -11.77 3.26 4.94
C ARG A 43 -13.21 3.76 4.83
N ALA A 44 -13.94 3.34 3.79
CA ALA A 44 -15.36 3.67 3.63
C ALA A 44 -16.24 3.05 4.72
N ARG A 45 -15.88 1.87 5.24
CA ARG A 45 -16.55 1.27 6.41
C ARG A 45 -16.29 2.07 7.68
N LEU A 46 -15.03 2.47 7.92
CA LEU A 46 -14.67 3.32 9.06
C LEU A 46 -15.40 4.67 9.02
N ALA A 47 -15.52 5.29 7.85
CA ALA A 47 -16.21 6.56 7.69
C ALA A 47 -17.73 6.49 7.97
N LYS A 48 -18.31 5.29 7.95
CA LYS A 48 -19.74 5.06 8.25
C LYS A 48 -19.99 4.76 9.72
N LEU A 49 -18.95 4.64 10.55
CA LEU A 49 -19.14 4.47 11.99
C LEU A 49 -19.84 5.69 12.56
N ASP A 50 -20.89 5.45 13.33
CA ASP A 50 -21.50 6.49 14.15
C ASP A 50 -20.49 6.87 15.24
N ALA A 51 -19.96 8.08 15.12
CA ALA A 51 -18.92 8.62 15.98
C ALA A 51 -19.39 9.98 16.50
N PRO A 52 -20.20 10.02 17.57
CA PRO A 52 -20.67 11.27 18.15
C PRO A 52 -19.48 12.17 18.51
N GLY A 53 -19.41 13.36 17.91
CA GLY A 53 -18.29 14.28 18.07
C GLY A 53 -17.00 13.87 17.34
N GLY A 54 -17.06 12.92 16.40
CA GLY A 54 -15.95 12.46 15.58
C GLY A 54 -15.05 11.40 16.19
N PHE A 55 -15.38 10.92 17.40
CA PHE A 55 -14.62 9.88 18.11
C PHE A 55 -15.42 8.58 18.17
N ALA A 56 -14.77 7.45 17.89
CA ALA A 56 -15.35 6.13 18.06
C ALA A 56 -14.50 5.30 19.02
N ALA A 57 -15.16 4.45 19.80
CA ALA A 57 -14.48 3.52 20.71
C ALA A 57 -13.66 2.48 19.91
N ILE A 58 -12.54 2.03 20.46
CA ILE A 58 -11.68 1.01 19.82
C ILE A 58 -12.46 -0.26 19.48
N GLU A 59 -13.42 -0.64 20.31
CA GLU A 59 -14.27 -1.81 20.11
C GLU A 59 -15.17 -1.65 18.88
N ALA A 60 -15.74 -0.45 18.68
CA ALA A 60 -16.57 -0.14 17.52
C ALA A 60 -15.74 -0.12 16.22
N ILE A 61 -14.50 0.40 16.29
CA ILE A 61 -13.55 0.35 15.16
C ILE A 61 -13.16 -1.09 14.85
N SER A 62 -12.88 -1.89 15.88
CA SER A 62 -12.56 -3.31 15.70
C SER A 62 -13.71 -4.09 15.08
N ALA A 63 -14.96 -3.73 15.40
CA ALA A 63 -16.15 -4.33 14.82
C ALA A 63 -16.32 -4.05 13.31
N THR A 64 -15.64 -3.06 12.73
CA THR A 64 -15.63 -2.87 11.26
C THR A 64 -14.65 -3.81 10.54
N GLY A 65 -13.98 -4.68 11.31
CA GLY A 65 -12.99 -5.61 10.82
C GLY A 65 -11.56 -5.07 10.83
N VAL A 66 -11.29 -3.88 11.38
CA VAL A 66 -9.93 -3.34 11.50
C VAL A 66 -9.42 -3.61 12.90
N PRO A 67 -8.55 -4.60 13.13
CA PRO A 67 -8.08 -4.91 14.47
C PRO A 67 -7.24 -3.75 15.00
N VAL A 68 -7.74 -3.08 16.04
CA VAL A 68 -7.03 -1.99 16.72
C VAL A 68 -6.84 -2.37 18.18
N ARG A 69 -5.62 -2.19 18.68
CA ARG A 69 -5.29 -2.43 20.09
C ARG A 69 -4.55 -1.24 20.67
N PHE A 70 -4.94 -0.89 21.90
CA PHE A 70 -4.19 0.06 22.72
C PHE A 70 -3.22 -0.70 23.64
N ASP A 71 -1.95 -0.32 23.59
CA ASP A 71 -0.92 -0.77 24.54
C ASP A 71 -0.72 0.32 25.59
N SER A 72 -1.24 0.09 26.79
CA SER A 72 -1.15 1.06 27.90
C SER A 72 0.26 1.19 28.48
N GLY A 73 1.11 0.17 28.31
CA GLY A 73 2.49 0.18 28.79
C GLY A 73 3.36 1.10 27.94
N LEU A 74 3.13 1.09 26.62
CA LEU A 74 3.86 1.94 25.67
C LEU A 74 3.11 3.23 25.31
N GLN A 75 1.84 3.36 25.70
CA GLN A 75 0.93 4.42 25.25
C GLN A 75 0.86 4.52 23.73
N GLU A 76 0.74 3.37 23.07
CA GLU A 76 0.74 3.24 21.60
C GLU A 76 -0.55 2.58 21.11
N LEU A 77 -1.00 3.01 19.92
CA LEU A 77 -2.02 2.30 19.16
C LEU A 77 -1.37 1.45 18.09
N ARG A 78 -1.80 0.19 18.01
CA ARG A 78 -1.39 -0.73 16.96
C ARG A 78 -2.60 -1.15 16.15
N ILE A 79 -2.46 -1.09 14.84
CA ILE A 79 -3.39 -1.71 13.91
C ILE A 79 -2.75 -2.95 13.32
N THR A 80 -3.56 -3.96 13.03
CA THR A 80 -3.10 -5.18 12.35
C THR A 80 -4.09 -5.52 11.24
N PRO A 81 -4.06 -4.78 10.12
CA PRO A 81 -4.96 -5.05 9.00
C PRO A 81 -4.72 -6.44 8.43
N ASP A 82 -5.81 -7.11 8.08
CA ASP A 82 -5.75 -8.38 7.36
C ASP A 82 -5.18 -8.17 5.96
N VAL A 83 -4.63 -9.24 5.36
CA VAL A 83 -4.01 -9.19 4.03
C VAL A 83 -4.97 -8.60 2.98
N ASP A 84 -6.25 -8.99 3.04
CA ASP A 84 -7.29 -8.54 2.11
C ASP A 84 -7.70 -7.07 2.30
N GLN A 85 -7.33 -6.47 3.43
CA GLN A 85 -7.62 -5.07 3.75
C GLN A 85 -6.47 -4.14 3.42
N ARG A 86 -5.29 -4.71 3.10
CA ARG A 86 -4.14 -3.92 2.72
C ARG A 86 -4.33 -3.36 1.33
N GLN A 87 -3.87 -2.12 1.15
CA GLN A 87 -3.83 -1.54 -0.19
C GLN A 87 -3.02 -2.47 -1.10
N THR A 88 -3.71 -3.08 -2.08
CA THR A 88 -3.05 -3.84 -3.13
C THR A 88 -2.52 -2.84 -4.12
N ASP A 89 -1.40 -2.19 -3.77
CA ASP A 89 -0.64 -1.48 -4.79
C ASP A 89 -0.27 -2.53 -5.84
N ASP A 90 -0.68 -2.28 -7.08
CA ASP A 90 -0.33 -3.11 -8.22
C ASP A 90 1.19 -3.04 -8.36
N ILE A 91 1.88 -3.96 -7.68
CA ILE A 91 3.30 -4.20 -7.87
C ILE A 91 3.39 -4.79 -9.26
N SER A 92 3.38 -3.90 -10.25
CA SER A 92 3.76 -4.19 -11.62
C SER A 92 5.22 -4.60 -11.60
N VAL A 93 5.47 -5.87 -11.30
CA VAL A 93 6.77 -6.51 -11.49
C VAL A 93 6.96 -6.56 -13.00
N ALA A 94 7.50 -5.48 -13.57
CA ALA A 94 7.87 -5.45 -14.96
C ALA A 94 8.75 -6.69 -15.23
N PRO A 95 8.36 -7.59 -16.15
CA PRO A 95 9.16 -8.77 -16.41
C PRO A 95 10.53 -8.29 -16.85
N ALA A 96 11.57 -8.73 -16.15
CA ALA A 96 12.95 -8.44 -16.53
C ALA A 96 13.17 -8.98 -17.94
N ILE A 97 13.05 -8.11 -18.95
CA ILE A 97 13.37 -8.45 -20.34
C ILE A 97 14.88 -8.65 -20.35
N SER A 98 15.29 -9.89 -20.10
CA SER A 98 16.64 -10.37 -20.35
C SER A 98 16.88 -10.29 -21.85
N ARG A 99 17.36 -9.13 -22.29
CA ARG A 99 17.80 -8.91 -23.67
C ARG A 99 19.05 -9.76 -23.91
N ARG A 100 18.84 -11.03 -24.20
CA ARG A 100 19.86 -11.93 -24.75
C ARG A 100 20.27 -11.35 -26.11
N ARG A 101 21.36 -10.57 -26.12
CA ARG A 101 21.99 -10.05 -27.34
C ARG A 101 22.38 -11.24 -28.22
N VAL A 102 21.58 -11.54 -29.23
CA VAL A 102 22.00 -12.38 -30.35
C VAL A 102 23.00 -11.55 -31.16
N ARG A 103 24.30 -11.77 -30.94
CA ARG A 103 25.35 -11.30 -31.85
C ARG A 103 25.11 -11.93 -33.22
N ARG A 104 24.48 -11.19 -34.14
CA ARG A 104 24.49 -11.55 -35.57
C ARG A 104 25.91 -11.30 -36.10
N CYS A 105 26.69 -12.37 -36.21
CA CYS A 105 27.87 -12.41 -37.05
C CYS A 105 27.43 -12.27 -38.52
N ARG A 106 27.44 -11.05 -39.08
CA ARG A 106 27.27 -10.84 -40.52
C ARG A 106 28.60 -11.17 -41.20
N GLY A 107 28.69 -12.41 -41.67
CA GLY A 107 29.82 -12.90 -42.44
C GLY A 107 29.97 -12.15 -43.77
N ARG A 108 31.20 -11.69 -44.00
CA ARG A 108 31.81 -11.39 -45.30
C ARG A 108 31.31 -12.35 -46.40
N ARG A 109 30.80 -11.81 -47.50
CA ARG A 109 30.99 -12.39 -48.83
C ARG A 109 31.42 -11.32 -49.81
N SER A 110 32.72 -11.36 -50.08
CA SER A 110 33.40 -10.81 -51.24
C SER A 110 33.17 -11.72 -52.45
N GLY A 111 32.69 -11.16 -53.56
CA GLY A 111 32.73 -11.71 -54.92
C GLY A 111 32.34 -10.56 -55.85
N ARG A 112 33.25 -9.85 -56.51
CA ARG A 112 34.20 -10.20 -57.58
C ARG A 112 33.51 -10.48 -58.92
N ALA A 113 33.64 -9.48 -59.82
CA ALA A 113 33.57 -9.49 -61.29
C ALA A 113 32.22 -9.93 -61.92
N ILE A 114 31.81 -9.60 -63.15
CA ILE A 114 32.55 -9.42 -64.41
C ILE A 114 31.72 -8.50 -65.35
N SER A 115 32.42 -7.73 -66.17
CA SER A 115 31.98 -6.93 -67.32
C SER A 115 31.36 -7.75 -68.47
N THR A 116 30.46 -7.14 -69.26
CA THR A 116 30.28 -7.27 -70.74
C THR A 116 29.01 -6.49 -71.15
N SER A 117 29.11 -5.32 -71.78
CA SER A 117 29.02 -5.09 -73.25
C SER A 117 27.75 -5.65 -73.92
N SER A 118 26.83 -4.79 -74.37
CA SER A 118 26.62 -4.51 -75.81
C SER A 118 25.42 -3.58 -76.08
N PRO A 119 25.46 -2.80 -77.17
CA PRO A 119 24.47 -1.78 -77.53
C PRO A 119 23.39 -2.33 -78.47
N GLY A 120 22.25 -1.63 -78.50
CA GLY A 120 21.21 -1.73 -79.53
C GLY A 120 20.52 -0.37 -79.65
#